data_AF-A0A948PV66-F1
#
_entry.id   AF-A0A948PV66-F1
#
_cell.length_a   1.000
_cell.length_b   1.000
_cell.length_c   1.000
_cell.angle_alpha   90.00
_cell.angle_beta   90.00
_cell.angle_gamma   90.00
#
_symmetry.space_group_name_H-M   'P 1'
#
loop_
_entity.id
_entity.type
_entity.pdbx_description
1 polymer ?
#
loop_
_entity_poly.entity_id
_entity_poly.type
_entity_poly.pdbx_seq_one_letter_code
_entity_poly.pdbx_strand_id
1 'polypeptide(L)' 'MNTLTILKRVKSQKIGKLPVVILPLEDYEQIKEDLEMLSSRNLPRDIGRARKEVKRGETISFAEVKRHLRLS' A
#
# COMPACT_ATOMS: atom_id res chain seq x y z
N MET A 1 5.76 -3.87 7.78
CA MET A 1 6.45 -5.18 7.67
C MET A 1 6.23 -5.73 6.27
N ASN A 2 7.11 -6.58 5.73
CA ASN A 2 6.89 -7.19 4.41
C ASN A 2 5.77 -8.23 4.48
N THR A 3 4.78 -8.18 3.59
CA THR A 3 3.67 -9.14 3.46
C THR A 3 4.13 -10.60 3.47
N LEU A 4 5.29 -10.91 2.85
CA LEU A 4 5.88 -12.25 2.88
C LEU A 4 6.28 -12.73 4.28
N THR A 5 6.63 -11.80 5.17
CA THR A 5 6.99 -12.11 6.56
C THR A 5 5.74 -12.41 7.39
N ILE A 6 4.63 -11.71 7.14
CA ILE A 6 3.34 -11.96 7.79
C ILE A 6 2.86 -13.37 7.42
N LEU A 7 2.80 -13.69 6.12
CA LEU A 7 2.29 -14.97 5.62
C LEU A 7 3.08 -16.18 6.15
N LYS A 8 4.38 -16.06 6.41
CA LYS A 8 5.20 -17.15 6.98
C LYS A 8 4.86 -17.51 8.42
N ARG A 9 4.25 -16.59 9.17
CA ARG A 9 3.93 -16.77 10.60
C ARG A 9 2.50 -17.27 10.83
N VAL A 10 1.68 -17.22 9.79
CA VAL A 10 0.25 -17.48 9.87
C VAL A 10 -0.03 -18.96 9.66
N LYS A 11 -0.82 -19.53 10.56
CA LYS A 11 -1.26 -20.93 10.49
C LYS A 11 -2.75 -20.99 10.18
N SER A 12 -3.13 -21.96 9.35
CA SER A 12 -4.54 -22.27 9.12
C SER A 12 -5.19 -22.79 10.41
N GLN A 13 -6.36 -22.27 10.73
CA GLN A 13 -7.25 -22.73 11.79
C GLN A 13 -8.52 -23.32 11.18
N LYS A 14 -9.36 -23.95 11.99
CA LYS A 14 -10.67 -24.45 11.56
C LYS A 14 -11.78 -23.76 12.33
N ILE A 15 -12.77 -23.22 11.62
CA ILE A 15 -14.05 -22.78 12.19
C ILE A 15 -15.12 -23.71 11.61
N GLY A 16 -15.66 -24.59 12.46
CA GLY A 16 -16.52 -25.68 12.01
C GLY A 16 -15.78 -26.61 11.03
N LYS A 17 -16.32 -26.76 9.82
CA LYS A 17 -15.70 -27.54 8.72
C LYS A 17 -14.83 -26.69 7.79
N LEU A 18 -14.79 -25.38 7.95
CA LEU A 18 -14.09 -24.47 7.05
C LEU A 18 -12.67 -24.17 7.55
N PRO A 19 -11.63 -24.40 6.73
CA PRO A 19 -10.30 -23.89 7.04
C PRO A 19 -10.28 -22.37 6.87
N VAL A 20 -9.78 -21.67 7.87
CA VAL A 20 -9.69 -20.21 7.90
C VAL A 20 -8.30 -19.76 8.34
N VAL A 21 -8.00 -18.49 8.12
CA VAL A 21 -6.80 -17.83 8.60
C VAL A 21 -7.24 -16.61 9.40
N ILE A 22 -6.75 -16.49 10.63
CA ILE A 22 -7.02 -15.34 11.49
C ILE A 22 -5.79 -14.45 11.49
N LEU A 23 -5.98 -13.18 11.16
CA LEU A 23 -4.94 -12.16 11.10
C LEU A 23 -5.30 -11.00 12.04
N PRO A 24 -4.32 -10.31 12.61
CA PRO A 24 -4.52 -8.95 13.11
C PRO A 24 -5.11 -8.07 12.02
N LEU A 25 -5.97 -7.11 12.40
CA LEU A 25 -6.64 -6.23 11.44
C LEU A 25 -5.61 -5.43 10.61
N GLU A 26 -4.61 -4.88 11.27
CA GLU A 26 -3.53 -4.10 10.64
C GLU A 26 -2.76 -4.91 9.58
N ASP A 27 -2.47 -6.18 9.89
CA ASP A 27 -1.81 -7.08 8.94
C ASP A 27 -2.70 -7.38 7.73
N TYR A 28 -4.00 -7.58 7.94
CA TYR A 28 -4.96 -7.80 6.86
C TYR A 28 -5.08 -6.57 5.95
N GLU A 29 -5.21 -5.38 6.53
CA GLU A 29 -5.32 -4.12 5.79
C GLU A 29 -4.06 -3.85 4.96
N GLN A 30 -2.88 -4.09 5.53
CA GLN A 30 -1.61 -3.96 4.82
C GLN A 30 -1.53 -4.91 3.61
N ILE A 31 -1.91 -6.18 3.78
CA ILE A 31 -1.89 -7.16 2.69
C ILE A 31 -2.87 -6.75 1.58
N LYS A 32 -4.04 -6.23 1.97
CA LYS A 32 -5.05 -5.75 1.02
C LYS A 32 -4.52 -4.57 0.21
N GLU A 33 -3.92 -3.58 0.86
CA GLU A 33 -3.32 -2.43 0.18
C GLU A 33 -2.20 -2.86 -0.77
N ASP A 34 -1.30 -3.75 -0.33
CA ASP A 34 -0.23 -4.30 -1.16
C ASP A 34 -0.79 -5.00 -2.42
N LEU A 35 -1.88 -5.76 -2.29
CA LEU A 35 -2.56 -6.42 -3.42
C LEU A 35 -3.19 -5.41 -4.38
N GLU A 36 -3.84 -4.38 -3.86
CA GLU A 36 -4.41 -3.29 -4.67
C GLU A 36 -3.30 -2.59 -5.47
N MET A 37 -2.15 -2.30 -4.82
CA MET A 37 -1.00 -1.73 -5.51
C MET A 37 -0.44 -2.65 -6.60
N LEU A 38 -0.28 -3.95 -6.31
CA LEU A 38 0.22 -4.94 -7.28
C LEU A 38 -0.72 -5.16 -8.46
N SER A 39 -2.03 -5.03 -8.26
CA SER A 39 -3.03 -5.17 -9.32
C SER A 39 -2.94 -4.06 -10.36
N SER A 40 -2.38 -2.91 -10.00
CA SER A 40 -2.20 -1.78 -10.91
C SER A 40 -0.96 -1.96 -11.78
N ARG A 41 -1.16 -2.01 -13.11
CA ARG A 41 -0.06 -2.10 -14.10
C ARG A 41 0.85 -0.87 -14.11
N ASN A 42 0.30 0.30 -13.76
CA ASN A 42 1.00 1.58 -13.91
C ASN A 42 1.59 2.09 -12.60
N LEU A 43 1.03 1.68 -11.45
CA LEU A 43 1.42 2.21 -10.15
C LEU A 43 2.91 2.00 -9.81
N PRO A 44 3.56 0.84 -10.07
CA PRO A 44 4.98 0.69 -9.82
C PRO A 44 5.84 1.67 -10.65
N ARG A 45 5.44 1.92 -11.89
CA ARG A 45 6.10 2.88 -12.78
C ARG A 45 5.92 4.31 -12.27
N ASP A 46 4.70 4.66 -11.84
CA ASP A 46 4.39 5.99 -11.33
C ASP A 46 5.10 6.28 -10.00
N ILE A 47 5.18 5.30 -9.09
CA ILE A 47 5.98 5.39 -7.86
C ILE A 47 7.46 5.58 -8.21
N GLY A 48 7.98 4.83 -9.19
CA GLY A 48 9.36 4.96 -9.66
C GLY A 48 9.66 6.35 -10.23
N ARG A 49 8.72 6.93 -10.99
CA ARG A 49 8.80 8.30 -11.51
C ARG A 49 8.79 9.31 -10.36
N ALA A 50 7.80 9.24 -9.46
CA ALA A 50 7.67 10.15 -8.33
C ALA A 50 8.92 10.16 -7.44
N ARG A 51 9.53 9.00 -7.18
CA ARG A 51 10.80 8.92 -6.44
C ARG A 51 11.95 9.64 -7.15
N LYS A 52 11.98 9.63 -8.49
CA LYS A 52 13.00 10.36 -9.27
C LYS A 52 12.74 11.87 -9.25
N GLU A 53 11.48 12.28 -9.40
CA GLU A 53 11.05 13.68 -9.30
C GLU A 53 11.46 14.28 -7.94
N VAL A 54 11.16 13.58 -6.84
CA VAL A 54 11.60 13.97 -5.49
C VAL A 54 13.12 14.13 -5.40
N LYS A 55 13.89 13.17 -5.93
CA LYS A 55 15.37 13.25 -5.93
C LYS A 55 15.91 14.41 -6.75
N ARG A 56 15.17 14.87 -7.76
CA ARG A 56 15.54 16.01 -8.62
C ARG A 56 15.06 17.36 -8.07
N GLY A 57 14.33 17.35 -6.95
CA GLY A 57 13.70 18.56 -6.41
C GLY A 57 12.46 19.00 -7.18
N GLU A 58 11.90 18.15 -8.03
CA GLU A 58 10.65 18.38 -8.77
C GLU A 58 9.44 18.10 -7.85
N THR A 59 9.38 18.80 -6.71
CA THR A 59 8.30 18.70 -5.73
C THR A 59 7.53 20.01 -5.64
N ILE A 60 6.26 19.92 -5.27
CA ILE A 60 5.42 21.10 -5.00
C ILE A 60 5.08 21.14 -3.51
N SER A 61 5.13 22.32 -2.92
CA SER A 61 4.75 22.50 -1.52
C SER A 61 3.24 22.38 -1.33
N PHE A 62 2.81 22.07 -0.11
CA PHE A 62 1.39 21.99 0.21
C PHE A 62 0.64 23.31 -0.04
N ALA A 63 1.29 24.46 0.20
CA ALA A 63 0.72 25.77 -0.09
C ALA A 63 0.52 26.00 -1.60
N GLU A 64 1.46 25.55 -2.43
CA GLU A 64 1.34 25.60 -3.89
C GLU A 64 0.25 24.65 -4.40
N VAL A 65 0.15 23.43 -3.85
CA VAL A 65 -0.94 22.49 -4.16
C VAL A 65 -2.31 23.12 -3.87
N LYS A 66 -2.48 23.73 -2.69
CA LYS A 66 -3.73 24.42 -2.31
C LYS A 66 -4.13 25.49 -3.31
N ARG A 67 -3.17 26.32 -3.75
CA ARG A 67 -3.39 27.35 -4.77
C ARG A 67 -3.80 26.75 -6.11
N HIS A 68 -3.12 25.70 -6.57
CA HIS A 68 -3.45 25.03 -7.84
C HIS A 68 -4.82 24.35 -7.81
N LEU A 69 -5.19 23.73 -6.70
CA LEU A 69 -6.46 23.03 -6.54
C LEU A 69 -7.62 23.93 -6.10
N ARG A 70 -7.36 25.24 -5.88
CA ARG A 70 -8.32 26.21 -5.35
C ARG A 70 -8.94 25.76 -4.02
N LEU A 71 -8.14 25.03 -3.23
CA LEU A 71 -8.49 24.62 -1.89
C LEU A 71 -7.97 25.71 -0.96
N SER A 72 -8.90 26.57 -0.50
CA SER A 72 -8.68 27.68 0.42
C SER A 72 -7.91 27.28 1.69
#